data_AF-A0A9K3KDE2-F1
#
_entry.id   AF-A0A9K3KDE2-F1
#
_cell.length_a   1.000
_cell.length_b   1.000
_cell.length_c   1.000
_cell.angle_alpha   90.00
_cell.angle_beta   90.00
_cell.angle_gamma   90.00
#
_symmetry.space_group_name_H-M   'P 1'
#
loop_
_entity.id
_entity.type
_entity.pdbx_description
1 polymer ?
#
loop_
_entity_poly.entity_id
_entity_poly.type
_entity_poly.pdbx_seq_one_letter_code
_entity_poly.pdbx_strand_id
1 'polypeptide(L)'
;MSTKNPVFQRFIKSYFQLPRAVEDILQVPPSKRAASTRRRKAPTYLKGVGHDGNYYRLKIPQRKSKLPAIPKLPKGTPMPKPLTPPPKPPETVAQLPGYRRQFAQWFRDNLPVMVLNFGSLCTLLAFTRSDVLELRSLAITGQVCFVAYQLKQKMVLWPSVMWSSLFATVNAYNIHHIIEERHSTVRMSDAQERVFVDFFMPHGVTPMQFSRIDEKAKRFKLKKGQILIRKGDKLDHVYLIIGGSTQAHILGRRLTAASTNEETRGGQKEGGDSGAWAGEMAFLKQFWEKEQGHIPQTTAGKTTEAINGLNSKSKSRKLGGETLETAFYTVLAAEDCTVMSWSHADMEELMESSVDLRAALTRAMSSALVGKVVNLTISRAQHEKVPWLAWLTAGKTRDGSSVEVRQEELRLAEDRT
;
A
#
# COMPACT_ATOMS: atom_id res chain seq x y z
N MET A 1 4.09 -16.49 35.97
CA MET A 1 4.00 -15.03 35.74
C MET A 1 3.63 -14.80 34.28
N SER A 2 2.39 -14.41 34.01
CA SER A 2 1.83 -14.22 32.67
C SER A 2 1.33 -12.79 32.57
N THR A 3 2.11 -11.91 31.94
CA THR A 3 1.73 -10.52 31.70
C THR A 3 0.89 -10.47 30.42
N LYS A 4 -0.43 -10.47 30.60
CA LYS A 4 -1.39 -10.20 29.54
C LYS A 4 -1.27 -8.71 29.16
N ASN A 5 -0.51 -8.40 28.12
CA ASN A 5 -0.42 -7.04 27.60
C ASN A 5 -1.72 -6.70 26.83
N PRO A 6 -2.55 -5.76 27.31
CA PRO A 6 -3.85 -5.44 26.71
C PRO A 6 -3.73 -4.84 25.30
N VAL A 7 -2.55 -4.33 24.93
CA VAL A 7 -2.28 -3.76 23.59
C VAL A 7 -2.21 -4.86 22.52
N PHE A 8 -1.61 -6.01 22.84
CA PHE A 8 -1.50 -7.14 21.90
C PHE A 8 -2.86 -7.78 21.60
N GLN A 9 -3.77 -7.80 22.59
CA GLN A 9 -5.14 -8.26 22.36
C GLN A 9 -5.98 -7.29 21.53
N ARG A 10 -5.72 -5.97 21.60
CA ARG A 10 -6.33 -4.99 20.67
C ARG A 10 -5.81 -5.15 19.25
N PHE A 11 -4.53 -5.49 19.08
CA PHE A 11 -3.91 -5.71 17.77
C PHE A 11 -4.48 -6.95 17.03
N ILE A 12 -4.75 -8.05 17.74
CA ILE A 12 -5.35 -9.25 17.12
C ILE A 12 -6.82 -9.02 16.74
N LYS A 13 -7.58 -8.25 17.52
CA LYS A 13 -9.01 -8.00 17.26
C LYS A 13 -9.29 -7.07 16.09
N SER A 14 -8.36 -6.17 15.73
CA SER A 14 -8.55 -5.25 14.59
C SER A 14 -8.23 -5.89 13.24
N TYR A 15 -7.32 -6.88 13.19
CA TYR A 15 -6.87 -7.49 11.94
C TYR A 15 -7.77 -8.62 11.40
N PHE A 16 -8.67 -9.17 12.22
CA PHE A 16 -9.51 -10.33 11.86
C PHE A 16 -10.99 -10.04 11.63
N GLN A 17 -11.40 -8.76 11.56
CA GLN A 17 -12.76 -8.44 11.12
C GLN A 17 -12.80 -8.44 9.59
N LEU A 18 -13.22 -9.56 9.00
CA LEU A 18 -13.60 -9.59 7.59
C LEU A 18 -14.72 -8.55 7.34
N PRO A 19 -14.62 -7.72 6.30
CA PRO A 19 -15.68 -6.79 5.95
C PRO A 19 -16.93 -7.57 5.53
N ARG A 20 -18.08 -7.26 6.14
CA ARG A 20 -19.41 -7.82 5.84
C ARG A 20 -19.79 -7.82 4.34
N ALA A 21 -19.10 -7.02 3.52
CA ALA A 21 -19.25 -6.99 2.07
C ALA A 21 -18.92 -8.32 1.36
N VAL A 22 -18.20 -9.25 1.99
CA VAL A 22 -17.87 -10.56 1.38
C VAL A 22 -19.03 -11.56 1.52
N GLU A 23 -19.88 -11.43 2.53
CA GLU A 23 -21.05 -12.31 2.72
C GLU A 23 -22.16 -12.04 1.69
N ASP A 24 -22.30 -10.80 1.22
CA ASP A 24 -23.29 -10.44 0.18
C ASP A 24 -22.88 -10.91 -1.22
N ILE A 25 -21.59 -11.17 -1.48
CA ILE A 25 -21.11 -11.65 -2.79
C ILE A 25 -21.32 -13.16 -2.95
N LEU A 26 -21.48 -13.91 -1.85
CA LEU A 26 -21.65 -15.38 -1.89
C LEU A 26 -23.11 -15.83 -2.00
N GLN A 27 -24.08 -14.93 -1.94
CA GLN A 27 -25.49 -15.26 -2.21
C GLN A 27 -25.79 -15.16 -3.71
N VAL A 28 -25.35 -16.15 -4.48
CA VAL A 28 -25.77 -16.31 -5.88
C VAL A 28 -27.13 -17.03 -5.91
N PRO A 29 -28.22 -16.41 -6.39
CA PRO A 29 -29.50 -17.09 -6.50
C PRO A 29 -29.48 -18.17 -7.60
N PRO A 30 -30.26 -19.26 -7.46
CA PRO A 30 -30.27 -20.34 -8.42
C PRO A 30 -30.86 -19.87 -9.77
N SER A 31 -30.02 -19.86 -10.81
CA SER A 31 -30.42 -19.47 -12.16
C SER A 31 -31.39 -20.49 -12.76
N LYS A 32 -32.58 -20.02 -13.15
CA LYS A 32 -33.56 -20.78 -13.91
C LYS A 32 -32.99 -21.12 -15.30
N ARG A 33 -33.01 -22.42 -15.65
CA ARG A 33 -32.72 -22.93 -16.99
C ARG A 33 -33.70 -22.32 -17.99
N ALA A 34 -33.20 -21.48 -18.90
CA ALA A 34 -33.94 -20.98 -20.06
C ALA A 34 -33.34 -21.56 -21.35
N ALA A 35 -34.24 -21.98 -22.23
CA ALA A 35 -34.00 -22.68 -23.49
C ALA A 35 -33.08 -21.91 -24.45
N SER A 36 -32.21 -22.66 -25.14
CA SER A 36 -31.20 -22.12 -26.05
C SER A 36 -31.79 -21.76 -27.42
N THR A 37 -32.29 -20.54 -27.59
CA THR A 37 -32.40 -19.93 -28.92
C THR A 37 -31.04 -19.36 -29.33
N ARG A 38 -30.52 -19.85 -30.46
CA ARG A 38 -29.20 -19.57 -31.03
C ARG A 38 -29.12 -18.11 -31.54
N ARG A 39 -29.02 -17.14 -30.63
CA ARG A 39 -28.76 -15.74 -30.98
C ARG A 39 -27.31 -15.58 -31.45
N ARG A 40 -27.13 -15.03 -32.65
CA ARG A 40 -25.83 -14.60 -33.17
C ARG A 40 -25.22 -13.60 -32.19
N LYS A 41 -24.08 -13.93 -31.57
CA LYS A 41 -23.39 -13.03 -30.64
C LYS A 41 -22.95 -11.77 -31.37
N ALA A 42 -23.46 -10.61 -30.95
CA ALA A 42 -23.04 -9.32 -31.46
C ALA A 42 -21.52 -9.13 -31.23
N PRO A 43 -20.83 -8.41 -32.13
CA PRO A 43 -19.40 -8.16 -31.99
C PRO A 43 -19.10 -7.36 -30.71
N THR A 44 -18.17 -7.88 -29.90
CA THR A 44 -17.71 -7.22 -28.68
C THR A 44 -16.67 -6.15 -29.04
N TYR A 45 -16.90 -4.92 -28.60
CA TYR A 45 -15.96 -3.80 -28.74
C TYR A 45 -15.38 -3.46 -27.37
N LEU A 46 -14.07 -3.24 -27.30
CA LEU A 46 -13.44 -2.64 -26.13
C LEU A 46 -13.53 -1.12 -26.28
N LYS A 47 -14.13 -0.44 -25.30
CA LYS A 47 -14.21 1.02 -25.25
C LYS A 47 -13.19 1.52 -24.23
N GLY A 48 -12.42 2.52 -24.60
CA GLY A 48 -11.46 3.19 -23.72
C GLY A 48 -11.39 4.68 -24.00
N VAL A 49 -10.88 5.43 -23.03
CA VAL A 49 -10.57 6.86 -23.17
C VAL A 49 -9.05 6.98 -23.09
N GLY A 50 -8.44 7.57 -24.11
CA GLY A 50 -7.01 7.85 -24.11
C GLY A 50 -6.65 8.95 -23.11
N HIS A 51 -5.37 9.08 -22.78
CA HIS A 51 -4.88 10.16 -21.91
C HIS A 51 -5.21 11.56 -22.45
N ASP A 52 -5.49 11.68 -23.74
CA ASP A 52 -5.89 12.93 -24.41
C ASP A 52 -7.42 13.20 -24.35
N GLY A 53 -8.18 12.38 -23.62
CA GLY A 53 -9.65 12.48 -23.53
C GLY A 53 -10.42 11.95 -24.74
N ASN A 54 -9.72 11.47 -25.78
CA ASN A 54 -10.35 10.90 -26.98
C ASN A 54 -10.87 9.47 -26.74
N TYR A 55 -12.12 9.24 -27.11
CA TYR A 55 -12.78 7.93 -27.04
C TYR A 55 -12.41 7.08 -28.24
N TYR A 56 -11.89 5.88 -28.00
CA TYR A 56 -11.68 4.89 -29.05
C TYR A 56 -12.47 3.61 -28.81
N ARG A 57 -12.90 2.97 -29.90
CA ARG A 57 -13.54 1.64 -29.90
C ARG A 57 -12.69 0.68 -30.70
N LEU A 58 -11.96 -0.21 -30.02
CA LEU A 58 -11.27 -1.30 -30.68
C LEU A 58 -12.22 -2.48 -30.87
N LYS A 59 -12.40 -2.90 -32.14
CA LYS A 59 -13.12 -4.13 -32.47
C LYS A 59 -12.22 -5.31 -32.14
N ILE A 60 -12.61 -6.14 -31.17
CA ILE A 60 -11.84 -7.33 -30.83
C ILE A 60 -12.02 -8.33 -31.99
N PRO A 61 -10.94 -8.74 -32.68
CA PRO A 61 -11.06 -9.72 -33.74
C PRO A 61 -11.59 -11.03 -33.14
N GLN A 62 -12.68 -11.55 -33.69
CA GLN A 62 -13.23 -12.81 -33.22
C GLN A 62 -12.18 -13.90 -33.44
N ARG A 63 -11.71 -14.49 -32.34
CA ARG A 63 -10.74 -15.58 -32.33
C ARG A 63 -11.36 -16.74 -33.10
N LYS A 64 -10.96 -16.93 -34.37
CA LYS A 64 -11.35 -18.07 -35.19
C LYS A 64 -10.76 -19.30 -34.51
N SER A 65 -11.53 -20.00 -33.69
CA SER A 65 -11.12 -21.24 -33.04
C SER A 65 -11.07 -22.35 -34.08
N LYS A 66 -10.05 -22.32 -34.96
CA LYS A 66 -9.59 -23.54 -35.62
C LYS A 66 -8.76 -24.31 -34.60
N LEU A 67 -9.43 -24.91 -33.61
CA LEU A 67 -8.82 -25.97 -32.84
C LEU A 67 -8.55 -27.12 -33.84
N PRO A 68 -7.33 -27.67 -33.90
CA PRO A 68 -7.07 -28.85 -34.71
C PRO A 68 -8.06 -29.95 -34.29
N ALA A 69 -8.60 -30.66 -35.27
CA ALA A 69 -9.60 -31.70 -35.04
C ALA A 69 -9.05 -32.72 -34.05
N ILE A 70 -9.60 -32.74 -32.84
CA ILE A 70 -9.27 -33.74 -31.83
C ILE A 70 -9.55 -35.11 -32.47
N PRO A 71 -8.56 -36.03 -32.50
CA PRO A 71 -8.79 -37.38 -33.00
C PRO A 71 -9.99 -37.98 -32.28
N LYS A 72 -10.98 -38.45 -33.05
CA LYS A 72 -12.17 -39.09 -32.48
C LYS A 72 -11.69 -40.30 -31.66
N LEU A 73 -11.95 -40.26 -30.36
CA LEU A 73 -11.70 -41.40 -29.47
C LEU A 73 -12.40 -42.64 -30.06
N PRO A 74 -11.74 -43.81 -30.06
CA PRO A 74 -12.33 -45.05 -30.55
C PRO A 74 -13.62 -45.33 -29.80
N LYS A 75 -14.67 -45.67 -30.55
CA LYS A 75 -16.00 -45.97 -30.02
C LYS A 75 -15.92 -47.19 -29.11
N GLY A 76 -16.18 -46.97 -27.83
CA GLY A 76 -16.77 -47.88 -26.86
C GLY A 76 -16.26 -49.32 -26.84
N THR A 77 -15.36 -49.63 -25.92
CA THR A 77 -15.38 -50.95 -25.29
C THR A 77 -16.70 -51.15 -24.53
N PRO A 78 -17.29 -52.36 -24.56
CA PRO A 78 -18.55 -52.64 -23.89
C PRO A 78 -18.42 -52.35 -22.38
N MET A 79 -19.40 -51.64 -21.83
CA MET A 79 -19.45 -51.33 -20.41
C MET A 79 -19.33 -52.62 -19.59
N PRO A 80 -18.44 -52.67 -18.57
CA PRO A 80 -18.40 -53.80 -17.66
C PRO A 80 -19.75 -53.94 -16.95
N LYS A 81 -20.22 -55.18 -16.84
CA LYS A 81 -21.49 -55.54 -16.19
C LYS A 81 -21.59 -54.89 -14.81
N PRO A 82 -22.78 -54.40 -14.41
CA PRO A 82 -22.99 -53.79 -13.10
C PRO A 82 -22.56 -54.76 -12.00
N LEU A 83 -21.64 -54.31 -11.15
CA LEU A 83 -21.19 -55.03 -9.96
C LEU A 83 -22.41 -55.34 -9.10
N THR A 84 -22.60 -56.63 -8.81
CA THR A 84 -23.57 -57.13 -7.84
C THR A 84 -23.41 -56.37 -6.51
N PRO A 85 -24.50 -55.86 -5.91
CA PRO A 85 -24.41 -55.15 -4.65
C PRO A 85 -23.84 -56.09 -3.57
N PRO A 86 -22.89 -55.62 -2.74
CA PRO A 86 -22.32 -56.44 -1.68
C PRO A 86 -23.42 -56.87 -0.69
N PRO A 87 -23.33 -58.10 -0.14
CA PRO A 87 -24.26 -58.56 0.88
C PRO A 87 -24.26 -57.60 2.07
N LYS A 88 -25.46 -57.26 2.56
CA LYS A 88 -25.67 -56.39 3.72
C LYS A 88 -24.78 -56.88 4.88
N PRO A 89 -23.94 -56.02 5.49
CA PRO A 89 -23.16 -56.41 6.65
C PRO A 89 -24.11 -56.74 7.82
N PRO A 90 -23.83 -57.80 8.59
CA PRO A 90 -24.65 -58.16 9.74
C PRO A 90 -24.65 -57.02 10.76
N GLU A 91 -25.84 -56.64 11.20
CA GLU A 91 -26.07 -55.77 12.34
C GLU A 91 -25.47 -56.43 13.58
N THR A 92 -24.25 -56.05 13.95
CA THR A 92 -23.68 -56.41 15.25
C THR A 92 -22.92 -55.21 15.79
N VAL A 93 -23.70 -54.30 16.37
CA VAL A 93 -23.24 -53.15 17.14
C VAL A 93 -22.67 -53.64 18.47
N ALA A 94 -21.45 -54.19 18.49
CA ALA A 94 -20.74 -54.53 19.73
C ALA A 94 -19.24 -54.84 19.55
N GLN A 95 -18.44 -54.03 18.84
CA GLN A 95 -16.96 -54.18 18.88
C GLN A 95 -16.20 -52.84 18.86
N LEU A 96 -16.23 -52.12 19.98
CA LEU A 96 -15.52 -50.84 20.16
C LEU A 96 -14.06 -50.88 20.70
N PRO A 97 -13.41 -52.02 21.06
CA PRO A 97 -11.96 -52.00 21.35
C PRO A 97 -11.06 -52.19 20.11
N GLY A 98 -11.60 -52.76 19.02
CA GLY A 98 -10.85 -53.03 17.78
C GLY A 98 -10.67 -51.79 16.89
N TYR A 99 -11.68 -50.92 16.83
CA TYR A 99 -11.66 -49.73 15.96
C TYR A 99 -10.51 -48.78 16.29
N ARG A 100 -10.20 -48.56 17.57
CA ARG A 100 -9.06 -47.69 17.96
C ARG A 100 -7.71 -48.27 17.54
N ARG A 101 -7.54 -49.60 17.62
CA ARG A 101 -6.31 -50.28 17.18
C ARG A 101 -6.17 -50.26 15.66
N GLN A 102 -7.26 -50.54 14.93
CA GLN A 102 -7.30 -50.46 13.47
C GLN A 102 -7.07 -49.03 12.98
N PHE A 103 -7.68 -48.03 13.64
CA PHE A 103 -7.47 -46.62 13.32
C PHE A 103 -6.02 -46.18 13.61
N ALA A 104 -5.44 -46.60 14.74
CA ALA A 104 -4.05 -46.30 15.05
C ALA A 104 -3.07 -46.95 14.06
N GLN A 105 -3.37 -48.18 13.61
CA GLN A 105 -2.58 -48.88 12.61
C GLN A 105 -2.71 -48.20 11.24
N TRP A 106 -3.93 -47.89 10.81
CA TRP A 106 -4.18 -47.10 9.60
C TRP A 106 -3.46 -45.75 9.64
N PHE A 107 -3.49 -45.05 10.78
CA PHE A 107 -2.81 -43.76 10.94
C PHE A 107 -1.30 -43.91 10.82
N ARG A 108 -0.70 -44.99 11.37
CA ARG A 108 0.74 -45.27 11.21
C ARG A 108 1.09 -45.60 9.77
N ASP A 109 0.28 -46.40 9.09
CA ASP A 109 0.50 -46.81 7.71
C ASP A 109 0.36 -45.62 6.73
N ASN A 110 -0.54 -44.68 7.02
CA ASN A 110 -0.81 -43.50 6.20
C ASN A 110 -0.08 -42.23 6.67
N LEU A 111 0.68 -42.29 7.78
CA LEU A 111 1.39 -41.14 8.34
C LEU A 111 2.25 -40.41 7.30
N PRO A 112 3.04 -41.09 6.44
CA PRO A 112 3.85 -40.39 5.44
C PRO A 112 3.01 -39.59 4.43
N VAL A 113 1.86 -40.15 4.01
CA VAL A 113 0.95 -39.49 3.07
C VAL A 113 0.27 -38.29 3.71
N MET A 114 -0.09 -38.38 5.00
CA MET A 114 -0.64 -37.25 5.74
C MET A 114 0.37 -36.11 5.90
N VAL A 115 1.63 -36.42 6.20
CA VAL A 115 2.72 -35.43 6.27
C VAL A 115 2.92 -34.75 4.92
N LEU A 116 2.87 -35.50 3.82
CA LEU A 116 2.97 -34.95 2.46
C LEU A 116 1.80 -34.01 2.12
N ASN A 117 0.57 -34.41 2.43
CA ASN A 117 -0.62 -33.58 2.20
C ASN A 117 -0.61 -32.32 3.06
N PHE A 118 -0.17 -32.42 4.31
CA PHE A 118 0.02 -31.26 5.18
C PHE A 118 1.08 -30.31 4.65
N GLY A 119 2.23 -30.82 4.20
CA GLY A 119 3.26 -30.02 3.56
C GLY A 119 2.75 -29.29 2.32
N SER A 120 1.98 -29.97 1.48
CA SER A 120 1.35 -29.40 0.28
C SER A 120 0.32 -28.31 0.62
N LEU A 121 -0.47 -28.49 1.69
CA LEU A 121 -1.38 -27.47 2.20
C LEU A 121 -0.63 -26.24 2.72
N CYS A 122 0.48 -26.44 3.44
CA CYS A 122 1.33 -25.33 3.90
C CYS A 122 1.89 -24.54 2.71
N THR A 123 2.37 -25.22 1.66
CA THR A 123 2.84 -24.55 0.43
C THR A 123 1.71 -23.80 -0.27
N LEU A 124 0.50 -24.36 -0.33
CA LEU A 124 -0.67 -23.66 -0.86
C LEU A 124 -0.99 -22.40 -0.05
N LEU A 125 -1.00 -22.51 1.28
CA LEU A 125 -1.22 -21.37 2.18
C LEU A 125 -0.14 -20.31 2.02
N ALA A 126 1.12 -20.70 1.76
CA ALA A 126 2.20 -19.76 1.49
C ALA A 126 1.89 -18.85 0.29
N PHE A 127 1.28 -19.39 -0.78
CA PHE A 127 0.86 -18.59 -1.94
C PHE A 127 -0.30 -17.63 -1.65
N THR A 128 -1.05 -17.85 -0.57
CA THR A 128 -2.16 -16.97 -0.19
C THR A 128 -1.73 -15.81 0.72
N ARG A 129 -0.52 -15.85 1.28
CA ARG A 129 -0.04 -14.83 2.23
C ARG A 129 0.80 -13.77 1.52
N SER A 130 0.60 -12.51 1.93
CA SER A 130 1.34 -11.35 1.42
C SER A 130 2.59 -11.02 2.24
N ASP A 131 2.65 -11.46 3.51
CA ASP A 131 3.84 -11.23 4.35
C ASP A 131 4.96 -12.20 3.96
N VAL A 132 6.13 -11.64 3.68
CA VAL A 132 7.36 -12.36 3.35
C VAL A 132 7.78 -13.36 4.43
N LEU A 133 7.56 -13.04 5.72
CA LEU A 133 7.90 -13.96 6.82
C LEU A 133 6.96 -15.17 6.87
N GLU A 134 5.66 -14.94 6.76
CA GLU A 134 4.65 -16.02 6.74
C GLU A 134 4.85 -16.91 5.51
N LEU A 135 5.11 -16.30 4.35
CA LEU A 135 5.39 -17.01 3.12
C LEU A 135 6.61 -17.93 3.25
N ARG A 136 7.73 -17.41 3.78
CA ARG A 136 8.97 -18.20 3.94
C ARG A 136 8.84 -19.28 5.01
N SER A 137 8.17 -19.02 6.13
CA SER A 137 7.99 -20.01 7.20
C SER A 137 7.11 -21.19 6.77
N LEU A 138 6.02 -20.91 6.02
CA LEU A 138 5.19 -21.95 5.44
C LEU A 138 5.91 -22.74 4.35
N ALA A 139 6.74 -22.07 3.53
CA ALA A 139 7.57 -22.73 2.52
C ALA A 139 8.59 -23.70 3.14
N ILE A 140 9.28 -23.29 4.22
CA ILE A 140 10.20 -24.18 4.95
C ILE A 140 9.43 -25.36 5.54
N THR A 141 8.28 -25.13 6.15
CA THR A 141 7.45 -26.20 6.73
C THR A 141 7.07 -27.23 5.67
N GLY A 142 6.67 -26.77 4.48
CA GLY A 142 6.39 -27.64 3.34
C GLY A 142 7.61 -28.45 2.89
N GLN A 143 8.78 -27.81 2.78
CA GLN A 143 10.03 -28.47 2.39
C GLN A 143 10.50 -29.50 3.42
N VAL A 144 10.39 -29.20 4.72
CA VAL A 144 10.73 -30.13 5.81
C VAL A 144 9.80 -31.34 5.79
N CYS A 145 8.49 -31.13 5.61
CA CYS A 145 7.52 -32.23 5.48
C CYS A 145 7.83 -33.10 4.25
N PHE A 146 8.20 -32.48 3.13
CA PHE A 146 8.55 -33.18 1.90
C PHE A 146 9.86 -33.99 2.05
N VAL A 147 10.90 -33.42 2.67
CA VAL A 147 12.14 -34.14 2.99
C VAL A 147 11.86 -35.32 3.91
N ALA A 148 11.06 -35.13 4.96
CA ALA A 148 10.69 -36.19 5.88
C ALA A 148 9.96 -37.35 5.17
N TYR A 149 9.07 -37.03 4.22
CA TYR A 149 8.40 -38.02 3.39
C TYR A 149 9.37 -38.80 2.48
N GLN A 150 10.27 -38.10 1.78
CA GLN A 150 11.22 -38.71 0.85
C GLN A 150 12.22 -39.64 1.55
N LEU A 151 12.62 -39.33 2.79
CA LEU A 151 13.50 -40.18 3.60
C LEU A 151 12.82 -41.47 4.08
N LYS A 152 11.48 -41.54 4.09
CA LYS A 152 10.72 -42.73 4.48
C LYS A 152 10.37 -43.64 3.30
N GLN A 153 10.59 -43.21 2.06
CA GLN A 153 10.36 -44.05 0.89
C GLN A 153 11.44 -45.13 0.74
N LYS A 154 11.08 -46.28 0.18
CA LYS A 154 12.00 -47.41 -0.07
C LYS A 154 13.16 -47.05 -0.99
N MET A 155 12.94 -46.12 -1.92
CA MET A 155 13.95 -45.62 -2.84
C MET A 155 14.07 -44.11 -2.63
N VAL A 156 15.14 -43.69 -1.97
CA VAL A 156 15.36 -42.28 -1.64
C VAL A 156 15.84 -41.53 -2.88
N LEU A 157 15.05 -40.54 -3.31
CA LEU A 157 15.42 -39.61 -4.38
C LEU A 157 16.36 -38.54 -3.82
N TRP A 158 17.63 -38.89 -3.63
CA TRP A 158 18.66 -38.02 -3.06
C TRP A 158 18.73 -36.60 -3.66
N PRO A 159 18.63 -36.40 -4.99
CA PRO A 159 18.66 -35.05 -5.56
C PRO A 159 17.53 -34.17 -5.01
N SER A 160 16.33 -34.73 -4.86
CA SER A 160 15.15 -34.01 -4.38
C SER A 160 15.27 -33.59 -2.91
N VAL A 161 15.86 -34.46 -2.09
CA VAL A 161 16.17 -34.18 -0.68
C VAL A 161 17.21 -33.06 -0.58
N MET A 162 18.30 -33.15 -1.33
CA MET A 162 19.38 -32.14 -1.30
C MET A 162 18.88 -30.75 -1.68
N TRP A 163 18.13 -30.63 -2.77
CA TRP A 163 17.58 -29.34 -3.19
C TRP A 163 16.57 -28.77 -2.19
N SER A 164 15.69 -29.61 -1.64
CA SER A 164 14.70 -29.16 -0.66
C SER A 164 15.35 -28.69 0.63
N SER A 165 16.41 -29.38 1.10
CA SER A 165 17.21 -28.95 2.24
C SER A 165 17.96 -27.65 1.98
N LEU A 166 18.56 -27.48 0.79
CA LEU A 166 19.24 -26.24 0.42
C LEU A 166 18.26 -25.05 0.42
N PHE A 167 17.09 -25.20 -0.20
CA PHE A 167 16.07 -24.15 -0.19
C PHE A 167 15.57 -23.87 1.22
N ALA A 168 15.40 -24.90 2.07
CA ALA A 168 14.97 -24.71 3.44
C ALA A 168 15.99 -23.90 4.24
N THR A 169 17.29 -24.20 4.09
CA THR A 169 18.38 -23.46 4.72
C THR A 169 18.45 -22.00 4.27
N VAL A 170 18.34 -21.73 2.96
CA VAL A 170 18.33 -20.35 2.45
C VAL A 170 17.13 -19.57 2.97
N ASN A 171 15.95 -20.18 2.99
CA ASN A 171 14.76 -19.54 3.56
C ASN A 171 14.90 -19.33 5.08
N ALA A 172 15.49 -20.29 5.82
CA ALA A 172 15.73 -20.17 7.24
C ALA A 172 16.70 -19.02 7.56
N TYR A 173 17.77 -18.87 6.77
CA TYR A 173 18.69 -17.74 6.88
C TYR A 173 17.97 -16.40 6.66
N ASN A 174 17.14 -16.29 5.61
CA ASN A 174 16.36 -15.07 5.36
C ASN A 174 15.36 -14.76 6.48
N ILE A 175 14.72 -15.79 7.06
CA ILE A 175 13.83 -15.60 8.22
C ILE A 175 14.63 -15.13 9.42
N HIS A 176 15.78 -15.76 9.71
CA HIS A 176 16.65 -15.36 10.81
C HIS A 176 17.06 -13.89 10.68
N HIS A 177 17.51 -13.48 9.49
CA HIS A 177 17.87 -12.09 9.20
C HIS A 177 16.71 -11.13 9.48
N ILE A 178 15.50 -11.43 8.99
CA ILE A 178 14.32 -10.57 9.22
C ILE A 178 13.91 -10.56 10.70
N ILE A 179 13.99 -11.71 11.39
CA ILE A 179 13.69 -11.78 12.82
C ILE A 179 14.69 -10.95 13.60
N GLU A 180 15.99 -11.04 13.28
CA GLU A 180 17.04 -10.25 13.90
C GLU A 180 16.82 -8.75 13.66
N GLU A 181 16.45 -8.35 12.44
CA GLU A 181 16.06 -6.96 12.13
C GLU A 181 14.84 -6.47 12.95
N ARG A 182 13.88 -7.37 13.26
CA ARG A 182 12.67 -7.04 14.03
C ARG A 182 12.87 -7.10 15.54
N HIS A 183 13.70 -8.04 16.04
CA HIS A 183 13.88 -8.34 17.46
C HIS A 183 15.10 -7.66 18.09
N SER A 184 16.00 -7.08 17.28
CA SER A 184 17.06 -6.19 17.78
C SER A 184 16.41 -5.01 18.48
N THR A 185 16.23 -5.16 19.79
CA THR A 185 15.52 -4.21 20.65
C THR A 185 16.46 -3.05 20.88
N VAL A 186 16.56 -2.15 19.89
CA VAL A 186 17.23 -0.87 20.07
C VAL A 186 16.53 -0.19 21.23
N ARG A 187 17.26 0.04 22.33
CA ARG A 187 16.74 0.77 23.48
C ARG A 187 16.53 2.22 23.06
N MET A 188 15.31 2.55 22.64
CA MET A 188 14.90 3.92 22.37
C MET A 188 14.54 4.63 23.66
N SER A 189 14.91 5.89 23.77
CA SER A 189 14.34 6.77 24.80
C SER A 189 12.87 7.07 24.51
N ASP A 190 12.07 7.39 25.53
CA ASP A 190 10.65 7.73 25.37
C ASP A 190 10.42 8.87 24.36
N ALA A 191 11.37 9.81 24.25
CA ALA A 191 11.32 10.88 23.27
C ALA A 191 11.56 10.38 21.83
N GLN A 192 12.49 9.44 21.62
CA GLN A 192 12.73 8.80 20.33
C GLN A 192 11.53 7.92 19.92
N GLU A 193 10.96 7.18 20.87
CA GLU A 193 9.81 6.32 20.61
C GLU A 193 8.61 7.12 20.10
N ARG A 194 8.32 8.30 20.69
CA ARG A 194 7.26 9.18 20.20
C ARG A 194 7.48 9.61 18.75
N VAL A 195 8.69 10.07 18.42
CA VAL A 195 9.03 10.47 17.03
C VAL A 195 8.86 9.29 16.07
N PHE A 196 9.31 8.11 16.48
CA PHE A 196 9.21 6.90 15.68
C PHE A 196 7.75 6.51 15.40
N VAL A 197 6.93 6.40 16.45
CA VAL A 197 5.52 6.03 16.36
C VAL A 197 4.73 7.03 15.51
N ASP A 198 5.03 8.31 15.65
CA ASP A 198 4.25 9.36 15.04
C ASP A 198 4.60 9.60 13.56
N PHE A 199 5.90 9.64 13.21
CA PHE A 199 6.34 10.05 11.87
C PHE A 199 6.85 8.93 10.99
N PHE A 200 7.28 7.80 11.55
CA PHE A 200 8.03 6.79 10.80
C PHE A 200 7.29 5.45 10.72
N MET A 201 6.62 5.04 11.80
CA MET A 201 5.82 3.82 11.86
C MET A 201 4.70 3.77 10.80
N PRO A 202 3.92 4.85 10.53
CA PRO A 202 2.86 4.82 9.51
C PRO A 202 3.38 4.55 8.09
N HIS A 203 4.67 4.82 7.84
CA HIS A 203 5.32 4.60 6.55
C HIS A 203 6.12 3.29 6.50
N GLY A 204 6.04 2.46 7.54
CA GLY A 204 6.68 1.15 7.58
C GLY A 204 8.18 1.17 7.81
N VAL A 205 8.71 2.22 8.45
CA VAL A 205 10.11 2.24 8.92
C VAL A 205 10.22 1.35 10.15
N THR A 206 11.26 0.52 10.23
CA THR A 206 11.52 -0.34 11.40
C THR A 206 12.26 0.41 12.51
N PRO A 207 12.20 -0.03 13.78
CA PRO A 207 12.94 0.62 14.88
C PRO A 207 14.45 0.70 14.63
N MET A 208 15.04 -0.34 14.04
CA MET A 208 16.46 -0.34 13.65
C MET A 208 16.77 0.69 12.55
N GLN A 209 15.92 0.75 11.52
CA GLN A 209 16.06 1.76 10.47
C GLN A 209 15.95 3.18 11.04
N PHE A 210 15.02 3.39 11.99
CA PHE A 210 14.89 4.65 12.69
C PHE A 210 16.14 5.00 13.51
N SER A 211 16.77 4.04 14.19
CA SER A 211 18.05 4.28 14.88
C SER A 211 19.10 4.87 13.92
N ARG A 212 19.24 4.27 12.74
CA ARG A 212 20.19 4.76 11.72
C ARG A 212 19.82 6.15 11.20
N ILE A 213 18.53 6.43 11.02
CA ILE A 213 18.04 7.76 10.65
C ILE A 213 18.36 8.78 11.75
N ASP A 214 18.10 8.43 13.02
CA ASP A 214 18.28 9.31 14.16
C ASP A 214 19.75 9.58 14.47
N GLU A 215 20.62 8.58 14.28
CA GLU A 215 22.08 8.69 14.45
C GLU A 215 22.68 9.76 13.51
N LYS A 216 22.15 9.91 12.30
CA LYS A 216 22.57 10.95 11.35
C LYS A 216 21.82 12.27 11.51
N ALA A 217 20.79 12.31 12.36
CA ALA A 217 19.97 13.50 12.54
C ALA A 217 20.64 14.50 13.49
N LYS A 218 20.74 15.76 13.05
CA LYS A 218 21.09 16.87 13.96
C LYS A 218 19.81 17.44 14.56
N ARG A 219 19.72 17.47 15.89
CA ARG A 219 18.58 18.04 16.63
C ARG A 219 18.90 19.44 17.12
N PHE A 220 18.01 20.39 16.87
CA PHE A 220 18.13 21.74 17.42
C PHE A 220 16.75 22.33 17.76
N LYS A 221 16.75 23.34 18.62
CA LYS A 221 15.54 24.06 19.01
C LYS A 221 15.51 25.42 18.34
N LEU A 222 14.35 25.79 17.81
CA LEU A 222 14.08 27.11 17.24
C LEU A 222 13.11 27.86 18.15
N LYS A 223 13.42 29.12 18.43
CA LYS A 223 12.51 30.00 19.16
C LYS A 223 11.46 30.58 18.21
N LYS A 224 10.29 30.93 18.74
CA LYS A 224 9.26 31.67 18.01
C LYS A 224 9.84 32.89 17.28
N GLY A 225 9.52 33.01 15.99
CA GLY A 225 9.97 34.08 15.10
C GLY A 225 11.32 33.83 14.43
N GLN A 226 12.07 32.79 14.81
CA GLN A 226 13.32 32.44 14.12
C GLN A 226 13.05 31.84 12.74
N ILE A 227 13.99 32.07 11.82
CA ILE A 227 13.92 31.62 10.44
C ILE A 227 14.56 30.24 10.33
N LEU A 228 13.82 29.27 9.80
CA LEU A 228 14.35 27.93 9.48
C LEU A 228 14.91 27.89 8.05
N ILE A 229 14.15 28.41 7.09
CA ILE A 229 14.53 28.49 5.67
C ILE A 229 14.23 29.91 5.19
N ARG A 230 15.16 30.57 4.50
CA ARG A 230 14.90 31.86 3.84
C ARG A 230 14.74 31.65 2.35
N LYS A 231 13.75 32.34 1.75
CA LYS A 231 13.57 32.37 0.30
C LYS A 231 14.87 32.78 -0.39
N GLY A 232 15.31 32.00 -1.37
CA GLY A 232 16.53 32.22 -2.14
C GLY A 232 17.76 31.47 -1.61
N ASP A 233 17.71 30.95 -0.38
CA ASP A 233 18.80 30.15 0.18
C ASP A 233 18.88 28.79 -0.55
N LYS A 234 20.09 28.24 -0.65
CA LYS A 234 20.29 26.88 -1.17
C LYS A 234 19.78 25.87 -0.14
N LEU A 235 18.90 24.98 -0.59
CA LEU A 235 18.36 23.91 0.25
C LEU A 235 19.26 22.70 0.17
N ASP A 236 20.14 22.57 1.16
CA ASP A 236 21.10 21.45 1.26
C ASP A 236 20.71 20.44 2.35
N HIS A 237 19.60 20.71 3.05
CA HIS A 237 19.14 19.94 4.20
C HIS A 237 17.64 19.67 4.12
N VAL A 238 17.26 18.50 4.63
CA VAL A 238 15.87 18.13 4.90
C VAL A 238 15.62 18.30 6.39
N TYR A 239 14.50 18.90 6.74
CA TYR A 239 14.09 19.17 8.12
C TYR A 239 12.83 18.40 8.46
N LEU A 240 12.75 17.84 9.66
CA LEU A 240 11.54 17.27 10.26
C LEU A 240 11.24 18.00 11.56
N ILE A 241 10.09 18.65 11.62
CA ILE A 241 9.60 19.37 12.79
C ILE A 241 8.93 18.35 13.71
N ILE A 242 9.57 18.00 14.82
CA ILE A 242 9.05 17.04 15.79
C ILE A 242 7.95 17.68 16.64
N GLY A 243 8.19 18.90 17.10
CA GLY A 243 7.33 19.62 18.04
C GLY A 243 7.20 21.09 17.64
N GLY A 244 6.01 21.66 17.85
CA GLY A 244 5.69 23.05 17.55
C GLY A 244 5.00 23.24 16.20
N SER A 245 4.93 24.51 15.79
CA SER A 245 4.30 24.91 14.54
C SER A 245 5.18 25.89 13.76
N THR A 246 5.20 25.74 12.44
CA THR A 246 5.94 26.61 11.51
C THR A 246 5.00 27.21 10.47
N GLN A 247 5.33 28.41 10.03
CA GLN A 247 4.60 29.18 9.03
C GLN A 247 5.49 29.43 7.82
N ALA A 248 4.98 29.14 6.62
CA ALA A 248 5.59 29.51 5.36
C ALA A 248 5.01 30.84 4.89
N HIS A 249 5.89 31.76 4.51
CA HIS A 249 5.53 33.02 3.87
C HIS A 249 5.81 32.90 2.37
N ILE A 250 4.75 32.87 1.57
CA ILE A 250 4.82 32.80 0.11
C ILE A 250 4.14 34.04 -0.47
N LEU A 251 4.91 34.92 -1.13
CA LEU A 251 4.39 36.09 -1.84
C LEU A 251 3.45 36.97 -0.98
N GLY A 252 3.81 37.20 0.30
CA GLY A 252 3.02 37.99 1.24
C GLY A 252 1.84 37.26 1.89
N ARG A 253 1.60 35.98 1.56
CA ARG A 253 0.59 35.13 2.21
C ARG A 253 1.23 34.24 3.26
N ARG A 254 0.56 34.11 4.41
CA ARG A 254 0.94 33.19 5.49
C ARG A 254 0.22 31.86 5.29
N LEU A 255 0.98 30.77 5.25
CA LEU A 255 0.48 29.41 5.18
C LEU A 255 1.09 28.62 6.34
N THR A 256 0.34 27.72 6.97
CA THR A 256 0.95 26.76 7.90
C THR A 256 1.84 25.83 7.09
N ALA A 257 3.15 25.82 7.36
CA ALA A 257 4.11 25.02 6.61
C ALA A 257 4.13 23.57 7.09
N ALA A 258 4.18 23.42 8.41
CA ALA A 258 4.26 22.16 9.12
C ALA A 258 3.93 22.41 10.59
N SER A 259 3.14 21.53 11.21
CA SER A 259 2.80 21.61 12.63
C SER A 259 2.62 20.19 13.15
N THR A 260 2.92 20.00 14.43
CA THR A 260 2.77 18.70 15.11
C THR A 260 2.09 18.82 16.47
N ASN A 261 1.45 19.97 16.74
CA ASN A 261 0.74 20.21 18.00
C ASN A 261 -0.51 19.32 18.10
N GLU A 262 -0.90 18.95 19.32
CA GLU A 262 -2.08 18.10 19.59
C GLU A 262 -3.38 18.69 19.01
N GLU A 263 -3.52 20.02 19.03
CA GLU A 263 -4.65 20.73 18.42
C GLU A 263 -4.70 20.57 16.89
N THR A 264 -3.52 20.50 16.25
CA THR A 264 -3.39 20.29 14.80
C THR A 264 -3.41 18.81 14.40
N ARG A 265 -3.11 17.91 15.35
CA ARG A 265 -3.20 16.45 15.19
C ARG A 265 -4.63 15.92 15.20
N GLY A 266 -5.57 16.67 15.75
CA GLY A 266 -6.99 16.34 15.71
C GLY A 266 -7.57 16.52 14.31
N GLY A 267 -8.56 15.70 13.94
CA GLY A 267 -9.25 15.71 12.63
C GLY A 267 -9.97 17.01 12.23
N GLN A 268 -9.64 18.15 12.84
CA GLN A 268 -10.09 19.49 12.45
C GLN A 268 -9.45 19.98 11.14
N LYS A 269 -8.25 19.49 10.78
CA LYS A 269 -7.70 19.74 9.44
C LYS A 269 -7.97 18.53 8.55
N GLU A 270 -8.85 18.73 7.56
CA GLU A 270 -9.25 17.72 6.58
C GLU A 270 -8.06 17.11 5.80
N GLY A 271 -6.90 17.80 5.73
CA GLY A 271 -5.67 17.26 5.13
C GLY A 271 -4.73 16.50 6.08
N GLY A 272 -5.13 16.25 7.33
CA GLY A 272 -4.29 15.57 8.33
C GLY A 272 -3.07 16.38 8.75
N ASP A 273 -2.18 15.75 9.54
CA ASP A 273 -0.90 16.29 9.99
C ASP A 273 0.01 16.46 8.77
N SER A 274 -0.23 17.53 8.02
CA SER A 274 0.31 17.76 6.69
C SER A 274 1.79 18.06 6.77
N GLY A 275 2.55 16.99 6.84
CA GLY A 275 3.98 16.96 6.59
C GLY A 275 4.78 17.81 7.55
N ALA A 276 5.23 17.21 8.65
CA ALA A 276 6.30 17.75 9.48
C ALA A 276 7.63 17.99 8.73
N TRP A 277 7.75 17.54 7.48
CA TRP A 277 8.93 17.67 6.65
C TRP A 277 9.03 19.08 6.04
N ALA A 278 10.25 19.59 5.84
CA ALA A 278 10.53 20.77 5.04
C ALA A 278 11.83 20.56 4.24
N GLY A 279 11.88 21.06 3.01
CA GLY A 279 13.00 20.81 2.09
C GLY A 279 12.92 19.46 1.35
N GLU A 280 11.90 18.66 1.61
CA GLU A 280 11.73 17.32 1.04
C GLU A 280 11.62 17.33 -0.50
N MET A 281 11.01 18.37 -1.07
CA MET A 281 10.85 18.48 -2.53
C MET A 281 12.20 18.69 -3.23
N ALA A 282 13.06 19.55 -2.66
CA ALA A 282 14.37 19.84 -3.21
C ALA A 282 15.25 18.59 -3.18
N PHE A 283 15.26 17.89 -2.04
CA PHE A 283 15.97 16.63 -1.89
C PHE A 283 15.46 15.54 -2.85
N LEU A 284 14.14 15.27 -2.87
CA LEU A 284 13.58 14.20 -3.72
C LEU A 284 13.85 14.47 -5.20
N LYS A 285 13.76 15.72 -5.64
CA LYS A 285 14.05 16.09 -7.02
C LYS A 285 15.53 15.83 -7.36
N GLN A 286 16.46 16.31 -6.53
CA GLN A 286 17.90 16.08 -6.71
C GLN A 286 18.21 14.58 -6.74
N PHE A 287 17.64 13.82 -5.81
CA PHE A 287 17.79 12.37 -5.72
C PHE A 287 17.29 11.66 -6.99
N TRP A 288 16.10 12.02 -7.49
CA TRP A 288 15.54 11.44 -8.72
C TRP A 288 16.35 11.80 -9.97
N GLU A 289 16.82 13.05 -10.08
CA GLU A 289 17.64 13.50 -11.22
C GLU A 289 18.98 12.73 -11.26
N LYS A 290 19.59 12.48 -10.09
CA LYS A 290 20.80 11.68 -9.98
C LYS A 290 20.57 10.22 -10.35
N GLU A 291 19.49 9.59 -9.86
CA GLU A 291 19.14 8.21 -10.25
C GLU A 291 18.88 8.07 -11.76
N GLN A 292 18.18 9.02 -12.38
CA GLN A 292 17.92 8.99 -13.82
C GLN A 292 19.18 9.25 -14.65
N GLY A 293 20.07 10.12 -14.17
CA GLY A 293 21.36 10.40 -14.81
C GLY A 293 22.30 9.20 -14.84
N HIS A 294 22.14 8.26 -13.91
CA HIS A 294 22.92 7.02 -13.83
C HIS A 294 22.40 5.87 -14.69
N ILE A 295 21.24 6.01 -15.34
CA ILE A 295 20.82 5.04 -16.36
C ILE A 295 21.82 5.19 -17.53
N PRO A 296 22.72 4.22 -17.76
CA PRO A 296 23.57 4.26 -18.93
C PRO A 296 22.62 4.31 -20.11
N GLN A 297 22.74 5.32 -20.98
CA GLN A 297 22.14 5.26 -22.30
C GLN A 297 22.71 4.01 -22.96
N THR A 298 22.01 2.90 -22.75
CA THR A 298 22.41 1.61 -23.24
C THR A 298 22.30 1.77 -24.73
N THR A 299 23.44 1.60 -25.40
CA THR A 299 23.66 1.74 -26.84
C THR A 299 22.72 0.84 -27.63
N ALA A 300 21.45 1.21 -27.71
CA ALA A 300 20.46 0.64 -28.58
C ALA A 300 20.38 1.53 -29.82
N GLY A 301 21.10 1.15 -30.87
CA GLY A 301 20.94 1.73 -32.20
C GLY A 301 22.20 2.31 -32.83
N LYS A 302 23.30 1.56 -32.86
CA LYS A 302 24.42 1.84 -33.79
C LYS A 302 24.29 1.00 -35.05
N THR A 303 23.14 1.05 -35.72
CA THR A 303 22.98 0.58 -37.11
C THR A 303 21.74 1.21 -37.71
N THR A 304 21.88 2.43 -38.26
CA THR A 304 21.37 2.81 -39.59
C THR A 304 21.69 4.29 -39.84
N GLU A 305 22.63 4.47 -40.76
CA GLU A 305 22.56 5.41 -41.88
C GLU A 305 22.54 6.91 -41.62
N ALA A 306 23.62 7.52 -42.11
CA ALA A 306 23.66 8.89 -42.57
C ALA A 306 22.45 9.22 -43.44
N ILE A 307 21.79 10.34 -43.15
CA ILE A 307 21.29 11.31 -44.13
C ILE A 307 20.82 12.57 -43.38
N ASN A 308 21.42 13.69 -43.78
CA ASN A 308 20.98 15.07 -43.71
C ASN A 308 20.86 15.77 -42.34
N GLY A 309 21.76 16.74 -42.19
CA GLY A 309 21.75 17.71 -41.13
C GLY A 309 20.53 18.63 -41.19
N LEU A 310 20.04 18.96 -40.00
CA LEU A 310 19.65 20.33 -39.72
C LEU A 310 20.04 20.69 -38.29
N ASN A 311 20.70 21.83 -38.27
CA ASN A 311 21.42 22.46 -37.19
C ASN A 311 20.45 22.85 -36.05
N SER A 312 20.55 22.18 -34.90
CA SER A 312 20.16 22.79 -33.62
C SER A 312 21.16 22.36 -32.54
N LYS A 313 22.35 22.97 -32.61
CA LYS A 313 23.31 22.97 -31.49
C LYS A 313 22.74 23.80 -30.33
N SER A 314 21.76 23.29 -29.61
CA SER A 314 21.53 23.67 -28.21
C SER A 314 22.62 22.97 -27.39
N LYS A 315 23.81 23.56 -27.43
CA LYS A 315 24.97 23.17 -26.64
C LYS A 315 24.65 23.50 -25.18
N SER A 316 23.87 22.64 -24.53
CA SER A 316 23.69 22.66 -23.08
C SER A 316 25.04 22.35 -22.48
N ARG A 317 25.76 23.42 -22.14
CA ARG A 317 26.96 23.40 -21.33
C ARG A 317 26.54 22.71 -20.03
N LYS A 318 26.88 21.42 -19.87
CA LYS A 318 27.01 20.78 -18.57
C LYS A 318 28.12 21.52 -17.81
N LEU A 319 27.78 22.68 -17.26
CA LEU A 319 28.52 23.27 -16.17
C LEU A 319 28.22 22.34 -14.99
N GLY A 320 29.17 21.49 -14.61
CA GLY A 320 29.08 20.57 -13.49
C GLY A 320 29.09 21.28 -12.14
N GLY A 321 28.25 22.31 -11.99
CA GLY A 321 27.85 22.84 -10.70
C GLY A 321 26.49 22.25 -10.39
N GLU A 322 26.41 21.43 -9.34
CA GLU A 322 25.15 21.02 -8.73
C GLU A 322 24.31 22.29 -8.50
N THR A 323 23.26 22.45 -9.30
CA THR A 323 22.34 23.59 -9.17
C THR A 323 21.41 23.24 -8.03
N LEU A 324 21.92 23.39 -6.80
CA LEU A 324 21.14 23.27 -5.59
C LEU A 324 19.93 24.18 -5.71
N GLU A 325 18.74 23.61 -5.55
CA GLU A 325 17.50 24.36 -5.67
C GLU A 325 17.47 25.46 -4.60
N THR A 326 17.06 26.64 -5.03
CA THR A 326 16.86 27.76 -4.12
C THR A 326 15.46 27.67 -3.51
N ALA A 327 15.35 27.96 -2.22
CA ALA A 327 14.07 27.91 -1.52
C ALA A 327 13.08 28.92 -2.12
N PHE A 328 11.90 28.45 -2.52
CA PHE A 328 10.83 29.31 -3.05
C PHE A 328 10.10 30.11 -1.96
N TYR A 329 10.19 29.67 -0.71
CA TYR A 329 9.44 30.21 0.42
C TYR A 329 10.33 30.38 1.65
N THR A 330 9.94 31.30 2.53
CA THR A 330 10.57 31.49 3.83
C THR A 330 9.76 30.73 4.88
N VAL A 331 10.40 29.85 5.66
CA VAL A 331 9.78 29.13 6.78
C VAL A 331 10.24 29.77 8.09
N LEU A 332 9.27 30.14 8.92
CA LEU A 332 9.46 30.76 10.23
C LEU A 332 8.85 29.86 11.30
N ALA A 333 9.49 29.81 12.47
CA ALA A 333 8.91 29.19 13.65
C ALA A 333 7.75 30.06 14.18
N ALA A 334 6.53 29.54 14.21
CA ALA A 334 5.38 30.27 14.76
C ALA A 334 5.30 30.13 16.29
N GLU A 335 5.85 29.04 16.81
CA GLU A 335 6.03 28.70 18.22
C GLU A 335 7.45 28.17 18.44
N ASP A 336 7.80 27.86 19.69
CA ASP A 336 9.07 27.19 19.99
C ASP A 336 9.03 25.78 19.41
N CYS A 337 9.95 25.48 18.48
CA CYS A 337 9.96 24.25 17.72
C CYS A 337 11.18 23.39 18.04
N THR A 338 11.00 22.07 18.00
CA THR A 338 12.12 21.11 18.00
C THR A 338 12.22 20.47 16.62
N VAL A 339 13.39 20.57 16.01
CA VAL A 339 13.61 20.18 14.61
C VAL A 339 14.76 19.17 14.52
N MET A 340 14.57 18.14 13.72
CA MET A 340 15.62 17.26 13.20
C MET A 340 16.02 17.73 11.82
N SER A 341 17.31 17.74 11.52
CA SER A 341 17.83 18.03 10.19
C SER A 341 18.82 16.99 9.74
N TRP A 342 18.77 16.67 8.46
CA TRP A 342 19.75 15.82 7.77
C TRP A 342 20.29 16.58 6.56
N SER A 343 21.57 16.42 6.27
CA SER A 343 22.09 16.90 4.99
C SER A 343 21.55 16.03 3.84
N HIS A 344 21.50 16.58 2.63
CA HIS A 344 21.12 15.79 1.45
C HIS A 344 22.02 14.57 1.25
N ALA A 345 23.32 14.71 1.52
CA ALA A 345 24.28 13.61 1.44
C ALA A 345 23.97 12.50 2.47
N ASP A 346 23.68 12.86 3.72
CA ASP A 346 23.33 11.89 4.76
C ASP A 346 22.03 11.14 4.43
N MET A 347 21.02 11.86 3.91
CA MET A 347 19.75 11.26 3.48
C MET A 347 19.91 10.34 2.28
N GLU A 348 20.74 10.74 1.31
CA GLU A 348 21.06 9.91 0.17
C GLU A 348 21.76 8.62 0.61
N GLU A 349 22.78 8.70 1.45
CA GLU A 349 23.48 7.53 1.98
C GLU A 349 22.52 6.60 2.75
N LEU A 350 21.57 7.17 3.52
CA LEU A 350 20.53 6.39 4.19
C LEU A 350 19.62 5.67 3.19
N MET A 351 19.19 6.34 2.12
CA MET A 351 18.34 5.76 1.09
C MET A 351 19.07 4.73 0.21
N GLU A 352 20.37 4.88 -0.01
CA GLU A 352 21.20 3.89 -0.70
C GLU A 352 21.44 2.64 0.15
N SER A 353 21.46 2.76 1.48
CA SER A 353 21.74 1.65 2.39
C SER A 353 20.70 0.52 2.34
N SER A 354 19.45 0.80 2.01
CA SER A 354 18.37 -0.19 1.97
C SER A 354 17.22 0.24 1.07
N VAL A 355 16.78 -0.67 0.20
CA VAL A 355 15.63 -0.46 -0.70
C VAL A 355 14.33 -0.22 0.08
N ASP A 356 14.15 -0.93 1.19
CA ASP A 356 12.96 -0.78 2.03
C ASP A 356 12.96 0.57 2.76
N LEU A 357 14.12 0.98 3.28
CA LEU A 357 14.28 2.28 3.92
C LEU A 357 14.04 3.42 2.93
N ARG A 358 14.59 3.30 1.71
CA ARG A 358 14.32 4.21 0.61
C ARG A 358 12.82 4.33 0.33
N ALA A 359 12.15 3.19 0.14
CA ALA A 359 10.72 3.19 -0.13
C ALA A 359 9.88 3.77 1.03
N ALA A 360 10.29 3.56 2.28
CA ALA A 360 9.61 4.11 3.44
C ALA A 360 9.82 5.63 3.58
N LEU A 361 11.05 6.13 3.44
CA LEU A 361 11.37 7.56 3.48
C LEU A 361 10.72 8.33 2.33
N THR A 362 10.78 7.78 1.11
CA THR A 362 10.09 8.36 -0.05
C THR A 362 8.58 8.43 0.19
N ARG A 363 7.96 7.39 0.76
CA ARG A 363 6.54 7.42 1.13
C ARG A 363 6.24 8.47 2.19
N ALA A 364 7.07 8.58 3.22
CA ALA A 364 6.92 9.57 4.28
C ALA A 364 6.95 11.00 3.72
N MET A 365 8.01 11.35 2.98
CA MET A 365 8.17 12.67 2.35
C MET A 365 7.09 12.96 1.28
N SER A 366 6.71 11.97 0.47
CA SER A 366 5.66 12.16 -0.54
C SER A 366 4.28 12.36 0.11
N SER A 367 3.98 11.62 1.19
CA SER A 367 2.72 11.80 1.91
C SER A 367 2.64 13.19 2.57
N ALA A 368 3.77 13.69 3.07
CA ALA A 368 3.90 15.05 3.59
C ALA A 368 3.60 16.11 2.52
N LEU A 369 4.18 15.94 1.33
CA LEU A 369 3.91 16.82 0.18
C LEU A 369 2.42 16.81 -0.22
N VAL A 370 1.82 15.62 -0.31
CA VAL A 370 0.39 15.47 -0.63
C VAL A 370 -0.47 16.14 0.43
N GLY A 371 -0.17 15.95 1.72
CA GLY A 371 -0.88 16.62 2.81
C GLY A 371 -0.84 18.14 2.67
N LYS A 372 0.35 18.71 2.40
CA LYS A 372 0.50 20.17 2.18
C LYS A 372 -0.34 20.68 1.00
N VAL A 373 -0.36 19.95 -0.12
CA VAL A 373 -1.15 20.34 -1.30
C VAL A 373 -2.65 20.27 -1.00
N VAL A 374 -3.10 19.22 -0.31
CA VAL A 374 -4.49 19.06 0.13
C VAL A 374 -4.89 20.20 1.06
N ASN A 375 -4.08 20.50 2.08
CA ASN A 375 -4.32 21.63 2.99
C ASN A 375 -4.35 22.98 2.26
N LEU A 376 -3.45 23.20 1.29
CA LEU A 376 -3.46 24.41 0.47
C LEU A 376 -4.74 24.53 -0.36
N THR A 377 -5.22 23.41 -0.90
CA THR A 377 -6.44 23.35 -1.72
C THR A 377 -7.69 23.60 -0.88
N ILE A 378 -7.80 22.96 0.29
CA ILE A 378 -8.91 23.18 1.22
C ILE A 378 -8.91 24.61 1.75
N SER A 379 -7.74 25.15 2.12
CA SER A 379 -7.61 26.54 2.57
C SER A 379 -8.07 27.52 1.48
N ARG A 380 -7.74 27.23 0.21
CA ARG A 380 -8.26 28.02 -0.93
C ARG A 380 -9.77 27.92 -1.05
N ALA A 381 -10.35 26.72 -0.98
CA ALA A 381 -11.79 26.52 -1.09
C ALA A 381 -12.59 27.22 0.03
N GLN A 382 -12.05 27.24 1.25
CA GLN A 382 -12.66 27.96 2.37
C GLN A 382 -12.60 29.49 2.17
N HIS A 383 -11.49 30.01 1.63
CA HIS A 383 -11.34 31.44 1.31
C HIS A 383 -12.10 31.87 0.04
N GLU A 384 -12.38 30.95 -0.89
CA GLU A 384 -13.20 31.19 -2.09
C GLU A 384 -14.70 31.25 -1.81
N LYS A 385 -15.13 31.10 -0.54
CA LYS A 385 -16.40 31.67 -0.09
C LYS A 385 -16.25 33.19 -0.07
N VAL A 386 -16.16 33.78 -1.26
CA VAL A 386 -16.09 35.21 -1.41
C VAL A 386 -17.39 35.76 -0.83
N PRO A 387 -17.32 36.70 0.13
CA PRO A 387 -18.52 37.20 0.81
C PRO A 387 -19.61 37.68 -0.15
N TRP A 388 -19.22 38.20 -1.33
CA TRP A 388 -20.16 38.62 -2.37
C TRP A 388 -20.81 37.45 -3.15
N LEU A 389 -20.17 36.29 -3.26
CA LEU A 389 -20.76 35.10 -3.90
C LEU A 389 -21.81 34.48 -2.97
N ALA A 390 -21.54 34.48 -1.66
CA ALA A 390 -22.52 34.14 -0.62
C ALA A 390 -23.69 35.15 -0.61
N TRP A 391 -23.41 36.44 -0.82
CA TRP A 391 -24.44 37.47 -0.98
C TRP A 391 -25.27 37.30 -2.27
N LEU A 392 -24.66 36.96 -3.42
CA LEU A 392 -25.37 36.71 -4.68
C LEU A 392 -26.24 35.45 -4.62
N THR A 393 -25.75 34.40 -3.97
CA THR A 393 -26.54 33.18 -3.77
C THR A 393 -27.65 33.38 -2.73
N ALA A 394 -27.43 34.19 -1.69
CA ALA A 394 -28.47 34.63 -0.76
C ALA A 394 -29.50 35.58 -1.41
N GLY A 395 -29.09 36.37 -2.42
CA GLY A 395 -30.00 37.19 -3.22
C GLY A 395 -30.94 36.35 -4.08
N LYS A 396 -30.45 35.21 -4.59
CA LYS A 396 -31.22 34.32 -5.47
C LYS A 396 -32.31 33.50 -4.75
N THR A 397 -32.22 33.34 -3.43
CA THR A 397 -33.28 32.75 -2.61
C THR A 397 -34.30 33.77 -2.08
N ARG A 398 -34.12 35.06 -2.37
CA ARG A 398 -35.00 36.14 -1.90
C ARG A 398 -36.10 36.56 -2.88
N ASP A 399 -36.24 35.85 -4.01
CA ASP A 399 -37.35 36.04 -4.97
C ASP A 399 -38.61 35.19 -4.66
N GLY A 400 -38.66 34.56 -3.49
CA GLY A 400 -39.91 34.03 -2.92
C GLY A 400 -40.69 35.13 -2.20
N SER A 401 -41.33 36.01 -2.97
CA SER A 401 -42.34 36.95 -2.49
C SER A 401 -43.57 36.20 -1.94
N SER A 402 -43.50 35.77 -0.69
CA SER A 402 -44.71 35.62 0.12
C SER A 402 -44.88 36.92 0.89
N VAL A 403 -45.63 37.85 0.30
CA VAL A 403 -46.18 39.01 1.02
C VAL A 403 -47.19 38.44 2.02
N GLU A 404 -46.77 38.30 3.27
CA GLU A 404 -47.69 38.04 4.37
C GLU A 404 -48.46 39.35 4.61
N VAL A 405 -49.63 39.46 3.97
CA VAL A 405 -50.58 40.55 4.22
C VAL A 405 -51.02 40.44 5.68
N ARG A 406 -50.50 41.33 6.50
CA ARG A 406 -50.85 41.47 7.91
C ARG A 406 -52.34 41.80 8.00
N GLN A 407 -53.13 40.81 8.36
CA GLN A 407 -54.60 40.83 8.41
C GLN A 407 -55.14 41.60 9.64
N GLU A 408 -54.47 42.68 10.05
CA GLU A 408 -54.82 43.48 11.24
C GLU A 408 -55.64 44.75 10.94
N GLU A 409 -55.75 45.19 9.67
CA GLU A 409 -56.47 46.44 9.34
C GLU A 409 -57.95 46.27 8.96
N LEU A 410 -58.48 45.05 8.94
CA LEU A 410 -59.89 44.78 8.57
C LEU A 410 -60.85 44.64 9.77
N ARG A 411 -60.41 44.96 10.99
CA ARG A 411 -61.25 44.87 12.21
C ARG A 411 -61.62 46.22 12.86
N LEU A 412 -61.28 47.35 12.24
CA LEU A 412 -61.62 48.68 12.78
C LEU A 412 -62.71 49.44 11.99
N ALA A 413 -63.35 48.80 11.01
CA ALA A 413 -64.40 49.43 10.20
C ALA A 413 -65.82 48.86 10.41
N GLU A 414 -66.04 47.99 11.40
CA GLU A 414 -67.35 47.34 11.64
C GLU A 414 -67.96 47.64 13.02
N ASP A 415 -67.43 48.64 13.73
CA ASP A 415 -67.90 49.01 15.09
C ASP A 415 -68.27 50.51 15.22
N ARG A 416 -68.76 51.09 14.13
CA ARG A 416 -69.43 52.41 14.13
C ARG A 416 -70.71 52.39 13.30
N THR A 417 -71.72 51.68 13.81
CA THR A 417 -73.15 52.00 13.65
C THR A 417 -73.92 51.51 14.84
#